data_AF-A0A960HI96-F1
#
_entry.id   AF-A0A960HI96-F1
#
_cell.length_a   1.000
_cell.length_b   1.000
_cell.length_c   1.000
_cell.angle_alpha   90.00
_cell.angle_beta   90.00
_cell.angle_gamma   90.00
#
_symmetry.space_group_name_H-M   'P 1'
#
loop_
_entity.id
_entity.type
_entity.pdbx_description
1 polymer ?
#
loop_
_entity_poly.entity_id
_entity_poly.type
_entity_poly.pdbx_seq_one_letter_code
_entity_poly.pdbx_strand_id
1 'polypeptide(L)' 'HAYYIDYRNARPDHIKNFFDNVVNWEFVAANLAG' A
#
# COMPACT_ATOMS: atom_id res chain seq x y z
N HIS A 1 -10.35 8.48 4.35
CA HIS A 1 -10.75 8.60 2.93
C HIS A 1 -10.06 7.55 2.06
N ALA A 2 -8.73 7.36 2.18
CA ALA A 2 -7.93 6.47 1.32
C ALA A 2 -8.43 5.02 1.16
N TYR A 3 -9.12 4.46 2.15
CA TYR A 3 -9.54 3.06 2.12
C TYR A 3 -10.99 2.83 2.58
N TYR A 4 -11.69 3.87 3.04
CA TYR A 4 -12.94 3.66 3.75
C TYR A 4 -14.06 3.22 2.80
N ILE A 5 -14.06 3.67 1.54
CA ILE A 5 -15.11 3.27 0.58
C ILE A 5 -15.06 1.74 0.35
N ASP A 6 -13.86 1.19 0.18
CA ASP A 6 -13.70 -0.24 -0.17
C ASP A 6 -13.57 -1.15 1.06
N TYR A 7 -12.93 -0.67 2.14
CA TYR A 7 -12.57 -1.49 3.30
C TYR A 7 -13.29 -1.09 4.60
N ARG A 8 -14.02 0.04 4.64
CA ARG A 8 -14.69 0.53 5.86
C ARG A 8 -13.74 0.53 7.08
N ASN A 9 -14.05 -0.22 8.14
CA ASN A 9 -13.24 -0.37 9.34
C ASN A 9 -12.17 -1.47 9.25
N ALA A 10 -12.14 -2.26 8.17
CA ALA A 10 -11.15 -3.29 7.90
C ALA A 10 -9.82 -2.69 7.39
N ARG A 11 -9.25 -1.78 8.18
CA ARG A 11 -7.91 -1.21 7.90
C ARG A 11 -6.82 -2.28 7.72
N PRO A 12 -6.79 -3.40 8.47
CA PRO A 12 -5.79 -4.43 8.27
C PRO A 12 -5.78 -4.99 6.85
N ASP A 13 -6.95 -5.23 6.26
CA ASP A 13 -7.08 -5.80 4.92
C ASP A 13 -6.60 -4.83 3.84
N HIS A 14 -6.90 -3.54 4.00
CA HIS A 14 -6.37 -2.49 3.12
C HIS A 14 -4.83 -2.47 3.12
N ILE A 15 -4.20 -2.53 4.30
CA ILE A 15 -2.75 -2.51 4.43
C ILE A 15 -2.14 -3.77 3.82
N LYS A 16 -2.75 -4.94 4.07
CA LYS A 16 -2.32 -6.20 3.47
C LYS A 16 -2.36 -6.11 1.94
N ASN A 17 -3.49 -5.69 1.36
CA ASN A 17 -3.62 -5.54 -0.09
C ASN A 17 -2.62 -4.55 -0.67
N PHE A 18 -2.31 -3.46 0.05
CA PHE A 18 -1.34 -2.49 -0.40
C PHE A 18 0.06 -3.10 -0.58
N PHE A 19 0.54 -3.85 0.43
CA PHE A 19 1.85 -4.50 0.35
C PHE A 19 1.89 -5.69 -0.60
N ASP A 20 0.77 -6.42 -0.75
CA ASP A 20 0.71 -7.58 -1.63
C ASP A 20 0.67 -7.16 -3.12
N ASN A 21 -0.06 -6.08 -3.45
CA ASN A 21 -0.45 -5.83 -4.84
C ASN A 21 -0.17 -4.41 -5.36
N VAL A 22 0.01 -3.41 -4.48
CA VAL A 22 0.02 -2.00 -4.89
C VAL A 22 1.40 -1.36 -4.76
N VAL A 23 2.22 -1.81 -3.82
CA VAL A 23 3.53 -1.22 -3.55
C VAL A 23 4.47 -1.35 -4.76
N ASN A 24 5.10 -0.23 -5.15
CA ASN A 24 6.10 -0.21 -6.21
C ASN A 24 7.51 -0.26 -5.58
N TRP A 25 8.10 -1.45 -5.54
CA TRP A 25 9.43 -1.65 -4.96
C TRP A 25 10.57 -1.11 -5.82
N GLU A 26 10.42 -1.01 -7.14
CA GLU A 26 11.44 -0.41 -8.01
C GLU A 26 11.63 1.08 -7.68
N PHE A 27 10.52 1.79 -7.47
CA PHE A 27 10.55 3.18 -7.02
C PHE A 27 11.23 3.31 -5.65
N VAL A 28 10.90 2.43 -4.69
CA VAL A 28 11.55 2.44 -3.37
C VAL A 28 13.06 2.22 -3.48
N ALA A 29 13.48 1.24 -4.29
CA ALA A 29 14.90 0.92 -4.49
C ALA A 29 15.67 2.08 -5.15
N ALA A 30 15.07 2.75 -6.13
CA ALA A 30 15.68 3.90 -6.80
C ALA A 30 15.94 5.08 -5.83
N ASN A 31 15.04 5.30 -4.86
CA ASN A 31 15.21 6.35 -3.85
C ASN A 31 16.19 5.97 -2.73
N LEU A 32 16.45 4.68 -2.51
CA LEU A 32 17.43 4.22 -1.52
C LEU A 32 18.88 4.38 -2.01
N ALA A 33 19.09 4.37 -3.32
CA ALA A 33 20.41 4.49 -3.94
C ALA A 33 20.89 5.94 -4.14
N GLY A 34 20.09 6.95 -3.76
CA GLY A 34 20.43 8.38 -3.83
C GLY A 34 20.98 8.92 -2.52
#